data_AF-A0A9E0P6E3-F1
#
_entry.id   AF-A0A9E0P6E3-F1
#
_cell.length_a   1.000
_cell.length_b   1.000
_cell.length_c   1.000
_cell.angle_alpha   90.00
_cell.angle_beta   90.00
_cell.angle_gamma   90.00
#
_symmetry.space_group_name_H-M   'P 1'
#
loop_
_entity.id
_entity.type
_entity.pdbx_description
1 polymer ?
#
loop_
_entity_poly.entity_id
_entity_poly.type
_entity_poly.pdbx_seq_one_letter_code
_entity_poly.pdbx_strand_id
1 'polypeptide(L)'
;MPVFLWEGTTKKGEVKKGEMEAPDEPAVRTALRRQGFKSIAVKQKPKDLLENIPFLQGGVDEKNVVVFCRIFSTMIDAGLPLIQCLSILADQEENKAFAKILRTIKEDI
;
A
#
# COMPACT_ATOMS: atom_id res chain seq x y z
N MET A 1 2.37 1.26 -12.11
CA MET A 1 1.95 0.22 -13.08
C MET A 1 1.06 -0.78 -12.34
N PRO A 2 0.23 -1.62 -12.99
CA PRO A 2 -0.61 -2.57 -12.27
C PRO A 2 0.22 -3.64 -11.54
N VAL A 3 -0.21 -3.98 -10.32
CA VAL A 3 0.37 -5.08 -9.54
C VAL A 3 -0.40 -6.36 -9.84
N PHE A 4 0.33 -7.44 -10.13
CA PHE A 4 -0.24 -8.76 -10.38
C PHE A 4 0.17 -9.73 -9.27
N LEU A 5 -0.81 -10.46 -8.75
CA LEU A 5 -0.59 -11.62 -7.90
C LEU A 5 -0.27 -12.81 -8.80
N TRP A 6 0.86 -13.46 -8.55
CA TRP A 6 1.25 -14.64 -9.30
C TRP A 6 1.50 -15.83 -8.37
N GLU A 7 1.18 -17.01 -8.88
CA GLU A 7 1.49 -18.29 -8.27
C GLU A 7 2.20 -19.14 -9.33
N GLY A 8 3.36 -19.67 -8.99
CA GLY A 8 4.20 -20.42 -9.91
C GLY A 8 4.93 -21.54 -9.20
N THR A 9 5.00 -22.70 -9.84
CA THR A 9 5.71 -23.88 -9.33
C THR A 9 7.14 -23.89 -9.85
N THR A 10 8.13 -23.91 -8.97
CA THR A 10 9.54 -24.05 -9.37
C THR A 10 9.81 -25.42 -10.00
N LYS A 11 10.95 -25.60 -10.68
CA LYS A 11 11.38 -26.91 -11.19
C LYS A 11 11.46 -28.02 -10.12
N LYS A 12 11.54 -27.65 -8.84
CA LYS A 12 11.56 -28.59 -7.69
C LYS A 12 10.15 -28.97 -7.19
N GLY A 13 9.08 -28.48 -7.82
CA GLY A 13 7.71 -28.72 -7.38
C GLY A 13 7.20 -27.76 -6.30
N GLU A 14 8.03 -26.81 -5.84
CA GLU A 14 7.60 -25.83 -4.82
C GLU A 14 6.73 -24.75 -5.44
N VAL A 15 5.51 -24.60 -4.94
CA VAL A 15 4.60 -23.52 -5.28
C VAL A 15 5.04 -22.25 -4.56
N LYS A 16 5.40 -21.21 -5.31
CA LYS A 16 5.68 -19.88 -4.79
C LYS A 16 4.59 -18.92 -5.22
N LYS A 17 4.20 -18.05 -4.30
CA LYS A 17 3.25 -16.96 -4.53
C LYS A 17 3.96 -15.64 -4.30
N GLY A 18 3.64 -14.64 -5.10
CA GLY A 18 4.25 -13.33 -4.98
C GLY A 18 3.45 -12.25 -5.68
N GLU A 19 3.84 -11.01 -5.45
CA GLU A 19 3.33 -9.85 -6.18
C GLU A 19 4.41 -9.42 -7.16
N MET A 20 4.02 -9.02 -8.37
CA MET A 20 4.92 -8.42 -9.34
C MET A 20 4.24 -7.29 -10.08
N GLU A 21 4.91 -6.15 -10.12
CA GLU A 21 4.47 -5.01 -10.91
C GLU A 21 4.90 -5.18 -12.37
N ALA A 22 3.96 -5.04 -13.30
CA ALA A 22 4.20 -5.24 -14.73
C ALA A 22 3.20 -4.42 -15.56
N PRO A 23 3.48 -4.15 -16.85
CA PRO A 23 2.53 -3.47 -17.73
C PRO A 23 1.30 -4.34 -18.05
N ASP A 24 1.47 -5.67 -18.18
CA ASP A 24 0.41 -6.60 -18.57
C ASP A 24 0.64 -8.03 -18.02
N GLU A 25 -0.41 -8.85 -18.02
CA GLU A 25 -0.33 -10.27 -17.58
C GLU A 25 0.71 -11.09 -18.38
N PRO A 26 0.84 -10.91 -19.72
CA PRO A 26 1.89 -11.55 -20.51
C PRO A 26 3.31 -11.21 -20.05
N ALA A 27 3.60 -9.96 -19.66
CA ALA A 27 4.91 -9.58 -19.14
C ALA A 27 5.23 -10.30 -17.83
N VAL A 28 4.25 -10.43 -16.92
CA VAL A 28 4.42 -11.17 -15.66
C VAL A 28 4.77 -12.63 -15.94
N ARG A 29 4.02 -13.27 -16.84
CA ARG A 29 4.24 -14.67 -17.22
C ARG A 29 5.61 -14.87 -17.86
N THR A 30 6.07 -13.91 -18.67
CA THR A 30 7.38 -13.96 -19.33
C THR A 30 8.52 -13.81 -18.31
N ALA A 31 8.41 -12.88 -17.37
CA ALA A 31 9.40 -12.70 -16.30
C ALA A 31 9.50 -13.94 -15.40
N LEU A 32 8.38 -14.55 -15.02
CA LEU A 32 8.37 -15.77 -14.19
C LEU A 32 8.89 -17.00 -14.94
N ARG A 33 8.62 -17.12 -16.25
CA ARG A 33 9.23 -18.16 -17.09
C ARG A 33 10.75 -18.03 -17.16
N ARG A 34 11.27 -16.80 -17.30
CA ARG A 34 12.73 -16.53 -17.28
C ARG A 34 13.37 -16.92 -15.95
N GLN A 35 12.65 -16.75 -14.85
CA GLN A 35 13.08 -17.18 -13.51
C GLN A 35 12.94 -18.71 -13.27
N GLY A 36 12.42 -19.46 -14.25
CA GLY A 36 12.34 -20.92 -14.18
C GLY A 36 11.09 -21.46 -13.50
N PHE A 37 10.06 -20.63 -13.28
CA PHE A 37 8.75 -21.07 -12.79
C PHE A 37 7.92 -21.73 -13.92
N LYS A 38 7.23 -22.81 -13.56
CA LYS A 38 6.26 -23.58 -14.36
C LYS A 38 4.86 -23.43 -13.72
N SER A 39 3.78 -23.71 -14.45
CA SER A 39 2.39 -23.55 -13.96
C SER A 39 2.13 -22.16 -13.36
N ILE A 40 2.29 -21.13 -14.19
CA ILE A 40 2.13 -19.74 -13.75
C ILE A 40 0.65 -19.36 -13.84
N ALA A 41 0.00 -19.20 -12.70
CA ALA A 41 -1.29 -18.53 -12.57
C ALA A 41 -1.02 -17.06 -12.25
N VAL A 42 -1.42 -16.15 -13.12
CA VAL A 42 -1.37 -14.71 -12.87
C VAL A 42 -2.79 -14.22 -12.70
N LYS A 43 -3.04 -13.48 -11.62
CA LYS A 43 -4.27 -12.72 -11.44
C LYS A 43 -3.86 -11.27 -11.26
N GLN A 44 -4.53 -10.37 -11.98
CA GLN A 44 -4.42 -8.96 -11.65
C GLN A 44 -4.85 -8.81 -10.19
N LYS A 45 -4.01 -8.18 -9.35
CA LYS A 45 -4.44 -7.85 -8.00
C LYS A 45 -5.68 -6.98 -8.21
N PRO A 46 -6.87 -7.40 -7.71
CA PRO A 46 -8.04 -6.56 -7.84
C PRO A 46 -7.61 -5.20 -7.29
N LYS A 47 -7.68 -4.14 -8.11
CA LYS A 47 -7.58 -2.78 -7.60
C LYS A 47 -8.49 -2.77 -6.38
N ASP A 48 -8.00 -2.33 -5.23
CA ASP A 48 -8.76 -2.34 -3.99
C ASP A 48 -10.07 -1.56 -4.15
N LEU A 49 -11.09 -2.23 -4.69
CA LEU A 49 -12.42 -1.70 -4.88
C LEU A 49 -13.05 -1.51 -3.50
N LEU A 50 -12.63 -2.30 -2.51
CA LEU A 50 -12.95 -2.10 -1.09
C LEU A 50 -12.30 -0.83 -0.51
N GLU A 51 -11.08 -0.45 -0.91
CA GLU A 51 -10.47 0.83 -0.46
C GLU A 51 -11.13 2.07 -1.08
N ASN A 52 -11.94 1.88 -2.14
CA ASN A 52 -12.67 2.97 -2.80
C ASN A 52 -14.17 2.95 -2.51
N ILE A 53 -14.65 2.09 -1.59
CA ILE A 53 -16.01 2.20 -1.07
C ILE A 53 -15.92 3.02 0.22
N PRO A 54 -16.31 4.32 0.18
CA PRO A 54 -16.22 5.20 1.36
C PRO A 54 -17.04 4.70 2.56
N PHE A 55 -17.99 3.79 2.35
CA PHE A 55 -18.78 3.17 3.41
C PHE A 55 -18.06 2.01 4.14
N LEU A 56 -17.01 1.42 3.53
CA LEU A 56 -16.23 0.31 4.09
C LEU A 56 -14.87 0.77 4.64
N GLN A 57 -14.39 1.95 4.24
CA GLN A 57 -13.35 2.66 4.98
C GLN A 57 -13.98 3.14 6.29
N GLY A 58 -13.73 2.41 7.38
CA GLY A 58 -14.14 2.85 8.72
C GLY A 58 -13.75 4.31 8.95
N GLY A 59 -14.61 5.04 9.67
CA GLY A 59 -14.39 6.45 9.99
C GLY A 59 -13.09 6.67 10.77
N VAL A 60 -12.69 7.94 10.88
CA VAL A 60 -11.59 8.32 11.78
C VAL A 60 -12.16 8.52 13.18
N ASP A 61 -11.68 7.73 14.14
CA ASP A 61 -12.05 7.90 15.54
C ASP A 61 -11.52 9.22 16.08
N GLU A 62 -12.33 9.91 16.88
CA GLU A 62 -11.94 11.18 17.51
C GLU A 62 -10.65 11.05 18.33
N LYS A 63 -10.46 9.90 18.98
CA LYS A 63 -9.24 9.57 19.73
C LYS A 63 -7.99 9.62 18.84
N ASN A 64 -8.06 9.11 17.62
CA ASN A 64 -6.92 9.11 16.69
C ASN A 64 -6.56 10.55 16.29
N VAL A 65 -7.57 11.40 16.07
CA VAL A 65 -7.34 12.83 15.78
C VAL A 65 -6.66 13.54 16.95
N VAL A 66 -7.11 13.31 18.18
CA VAL A 66 -6.50 13.90 19.38
C VAL A 66 -5.04 13.47 19.55
N VAL A 67 -4.75 12.18 19.35
CA VAL A 67 -3.38 11.65 19.43
C VAL A 67 -2.51 12.25 18.32
N PHE A 68 -3.01 12.29 17.08
CA PHE A 68 -2.35 12.93 15.94
C PHE A 68 -1.97 14.38 16.27
N CYS A 69 -2.92 15.20 16.73
CA CYS A 69 -2.66 16.61 17.04
C CYS A 69 -1.57 16.80 18.09
N ARG A 70 -1.54 15.96 19.14
CA ARG A 70 -0.53 16.04 20.20
C ARG A 70 0.87 15.71 19.68
N ILE A 71 1.01 14.64 18.90
CA ILE A 71 2.31 14.24 18.34
C ILE A 71 2.76 15.26 17.28
N PHE A 72 1.84 15.71 16.43
CA PHE A 72 2.11 16.71 15.41
C PHE A 72 2.59 18.04 16.00
N SER A 73 1.94 18.54 17.05
CA SER A 73 2.39 19.74 17.78
C SER A 73 3.80 19.55 18.32
N THR A 74 4.09 18.41 18.93
CA THR A 74 5.41 18.13 19.51
C THR A 74 6.51 18.12 18.44
N MET A 75 6.23 17.57 17.25
CA MET A 75 7.17 17.57 16.13
C MET A 75 7.39 18.98 15.57
N ILE A 76 6.33 19.79 15.48
CA ILE A 76 6.44 21.20 15.08
C ILE A 76 7.28 21.99 16.09
N ASP A 77 7.01 21.80 17.39
CA ASP A 77 7.75 22.47 18.48
C ASP A 77 9.24 22.07 18.47
N ALA A 78 9.54 20.83 18.06
CA ALA A 78 10.91 20.34 17.85
C ALA A 78 11.57 20.86 16.55
N GLY A 79 10.85 21.63 15.73
CA GLY A 79 11.37 22.26 14.51
C GLY A 79 11.41 21.34 13.28
N LEU A 80 10.67 20.23 13.29
CA LEU A 80 10.60 19.36 12.10
C LEU A 80 9.79 20.04 10.99
N PRO A 81 10.20 19.91 9.71
CA PRO A 81 9.43 20.40 8.57
C PRO A 81 8.03 19.79 8.51
N LEU A 82 7.01 20.61 8.24
CA LEU A 82 5.59 20.20 8.18
C LEU A 82 5.35 18.96 7.30
N ILE A 83 5.92 18.94 6.09
CA ILE A 83 5.80 17.82 5.15
C ILE A 83 6.40 16.53 5.74
N GLN A 84 7.49 16.63 6.50
CA GLN A 84 8.12 15.50 7.17
C GLN A 84 7.24 14.97 8.31
N CYS A 85 6.69 15.86 9.14
CA CYS A 85 5.76 15.50 10.21
C CYS A 85 4.55 14.73 9.67
N LEU A 86 3.92 15.25 8.61
CA LEU A 86 2.77 14.60 7.96
C LEU A 86 3.14 13.22 7.39
N SER A 87 4.33 13.08 6.81
CA SER A 87 4.79 11.79 6.29
C SER A 87 5.00 10.75 7.40
N ILE A 88 5.67 11.14 8.49
CA ILE A 88 5.92 10.25 9.63
C ILE A 88 4.61 9.80 10.26
N LEU A 89 3.68 10.72 10.47
CA LEU A 89 2.38 10.42 11.09
C LEU A 89 1.51 9.55 10.18
N ALA A 90 1.49 9.80 8.88
CA ALA A 90 0.77 8.96 7.92
C ALA A 90 1.30 7.52 7.86
N ASP A 91 2.60 7.33 8.08
CA ASP A 91 3.22 6.00 8.07
C ASP A 91 3.03 5.25 9.41
N GLN A 92 2.80 5.98 10.51
CA GLN A 92 2.54 5.43 11.85
C GLN A 92 1.05 5.23 12.15
N GLU A 93 0.14 5.79 11.35
CA GLU A 93 -1.29 5.73 11.59
C GLU A 93 -1.86 4.33 11.29
N GLU A 94 -2.49 3.72 12.29
CA GLU A 94 -3.10 2.39 12.18
C GLU A 94 -4.39 2.43 11.34
N ASN A 95 -5.13 3.53 11.40
CA ASN A 95 -6.34 3.71 10.61
C ASN A 95 -5.98 4.06 9.16
N LYS A 96 -6.13 3.08 8.25
CA LYS A 96 -5.85 3.25 6.82
C LYS A 96 -6.59 4.42 6.17
N ALA A 97 -7.82 4.72 6.61
CA ALA A 97 -8.58 5.85 6.08
C ALA A 97 -7.94 7.17 6.52
N PHE A 98 -7.55 7.27 7.79
CA PHE A 98 -6.88 8.47 8.30
C PHE A 98 -5.48 8.65 7.68
N ALA A 99 -4.69 7.57 7.57
CA ALA A 99 -3.39 7.59 6.90
C ALA A 99 -3.49 8.08 5.45
N LYS A 100 -4.54 7.67 4.72
CA LYS A 100 -4.80 8.13 3.35
C LYS A 100 -5.10 9.63 3.32
N ILE A 101 -5.95 10.12 4.23
CA ILE A 101 -6.27 11.55 4.36
C ILE A 101 -4.99 12.36 4.63
N LEU A 102 -4.14 11.91 5.55
CA LEU A 102 -2.87 12.60 5.86
C LEU A 102 -1.93 12.66 4.65
N ARG A 103 -1.87 11.59 3.83
CA ARG A 103 -1.10 11.59 2.58
C ARG A 103 -1.68 12.56 1.56
N THR A 104 -3.00 12.62 1.41
CA THR A 104 -3.65 13.60 0.52
C THR A 104 -3.35 15.04 0.97
N ILE A 105 -3.47 15.35 2.27
CA ILE A 105 -3.14 16.68 2.79
C ILE A 105 -1.68 17.04 2.51
N LYS A 106 -0.76 16.08 2.65
CA LYS A 106 0.65 16.28 2.34
C LYS A 106 0.88 16.61 0.85
N GLU A 107 0.13 15.98 -0.06
CA GLU A 107 0.23 16.22 -1.50
C GLU A 107 -0.36 17.58 -1.92
N ASP A 108 -1.29 18.12 -1.14
CA ASP A 108 -1.94 19.42 -1.38
C ASP A 108 -1.10 20.64 -0.94
N ILE A 109 -0.02 20.42 -0.16
CA ILE A 109 0.89 21.47 0.36
C ILE A 109 2.11 21.62 -0.55
#